data_AF-A0A438IYZ4-F1
#
_entry.id   AF-A0A438IYZ4-F1
#
_cell.length_a   1.000
_cell.length_b   1.000
_cell.length_c   1.000
_cell.angle_alpha   90.00
_cell.angle_beta   90.00
_cell.angle_gamma   90.00
#
_symmetry.space_group_name_H-M   'P 1'
#
loop_
_entity.id
_entity.type
_entity.pdbx_description
1 polymer ?
#
loop_
_entity_poly.entity_id
_entity_poly.type
_entity_poly.pdbx_seq_one_letter_code
_entity_poly.pdbx_strand_id
1 'polypeptide(L)'
;MNGSNSPRFSSKEYDHAIVLGYEDGVDITANSLHPGAIVTNLFRCSSIVSGLVNTVGKLVLKNVQQGAATTCYVALHPQVKGVSGQYFSDCNIAKPSSQAKDPELAKKLWEFSMNLVK
;
A
#
# COMPACT_ATOMS: atom_id res chain seq x y z
N MET A 1 -9.36 32.41 20.53
CA MET A 1 -8.87 31.05 20.87
C MET A 1 -9.96 30.06 20.53
N ASN A 2 -9.73 29.22 19.53
CA ASN A 2 -10.33 27.91 19.27
C ASN A 2 -9.96 27.53 17.84
N GLY A 3 -8.73 27.04 17.67
CA GLY A 3 -8.26 26.43 16.44
C GLY A 3 -8.81 25.01 16.37
N SER A 4 -9.75 24.78 15.45
CA SER A 4 -10.19 23.46 15.05
C SER A 4 -9.01 22.71 14.43
N ASN A 5 -8.44 21.80 15.21
CA ASN A 5 -7.36 20.94 14.76
C ASN A 5 -7.99 19.80 13.94
N SER A 6 -8.22 20.04 12.65
CA SER A 6 -8.56 18.97 11.72
C SER A 6 -7.32 18.07 11.55
N PRO A 7 -7.44 16.73 11.74
CA PRO A 7 -6.34 15.85 11.42
C PRO A 7 -6.11 15.92 9.92
N ARG A 8 -4.94 16.46 9.52
CA ARG A 8 -4.46 16.35 8.14
C ARG A 8 -4.08 14.90 7.89
N PHE A 9 -5.03 14.14 7.37
CA PHE A 9 -4.80 12.78 6.88
C PHE A 9 -3.83 12.83 5.69
N SER A 10 -2.67 12.19 5.87
CA SER A 10 -1.64 12.07 4.84
C SER A 10 -1.97 10.85 3.98
N SER A 11 -1.91 11.00 2.65
CA SER A 11 -2.25 9.99 1.64
C SER A 11 -1.48 8.65 1.74
N LYS A 12 -0.63 8.46 2.75
CA LYS A 12 0.14 7.23 3.01
C LYS A 12 -0.58 6.20 3.87
N GLU A 13 -1.82 6.47 4.28
CA GLU A 13 -2.53 5.71 5.32
C GLU A 13 -3.61 4.75 4.76
N TYR A 14 -3.87 4.78 3.45
CA TYR A 14 -4.95 4.06 2.79
C TYR A 14 -4.42 2.92 1.91
N ASP A 15 -3.93 1.81 2.46
CA ASP A 15 -3.62 0.60 1.64
C ASP A 15 -3.43 -0.69 2.45
N HIS A 16 -4.09 -0.84 3.61
CA HIS A 16 -3.80 -1.95 4.53
C HIS A 16 -5.05 -2.66 5.05
N ALA A 17 -5.76 -3.33 4.15
CA ALA A 17 -6.73 -4.36 4.51
C ALA A 17 -6.17 -5.73 4.06
N ILE A 18 -5.94 -6.63 5.03
CA ILE A 18 -5.50 -8.01 4.78
C ILE A 18 -6.75 -8.89 4.71
N VAL A 19 -7.05 -9.43 3.53
CA VAL A 19 -8.17 -10.36 3.31
C VAL A 19 -7.60 -11.75 3.07
N LEU A 20 -8.02 -12.73 3.89
CA LEU A 20 -7.78 -14.14 3.65
C LEU A 20 -8.99 -14.71 2.91
N GLY A 21 -8.79 -15.24 1.70
CA GLY A 21 -9.81 -15.96 0.94
C GLY A 21 -9.29 -17.35 0.57
N TYR A 22 -10.08 -18.38 0.87
CA TYR A 22 -9.89 -19.74 0.38
C TYR A 22 -11.11 -20.05 -0.48
N GLU A 23 -10.94 -20.09 -1.80
CA GLU A 23 -12.01 -20.48 -2.74
C GLU A 23 -11.61 -21.79 -3.44
N ASP A 24 -12.53 -22.75 -3.44
CA ASP A 24 -12.56 -23.92 -4.32
C ASP A 24 -11.32 -24.84 -4.34
N GLY A 25 -10.63 -25.00 -3.20
CA GLY A 25 -9.53 -25.96 -3.08
C GLY A 25 -8.24 -25.53 -3.80
N VAL A 26 -8.15 -24.26 -4.21
CA VAL A 26 -6.93 -23.65 -4.75
C VAL A 26 -6.21 -22.91 -3.63
N ASP A 27 -4.89 -23.13 -3.52
CA ASP A 27 -4.04 -22.43 -2.55
C ASP A 27 -3.81 -20.98 -3.02
N ILE A 28 -4.64 -20.06 -2.51
CA ILE A 28 -4.57 -18.63 -2.82
C ILE A 28 -3.83 -17.91 -1.69
N THR A 29 -2.79 -17.17 -2.06
CA THR A 29 -2.07 -16.27 -1.15
C THR A 29 -2.44 -14.82 -1.42
N ALA A 30 -2.73 -14.06 -0.36
CA ALA A 30 -3.02 -12.63 -0.44
C ALA A 30 -2.08 -11.86 0.48
N ASN A 31 -1.30 -10.94 -0.09
CA ASN A 31 -0.37 -10.09 0.65
C ASN A 31 -0.55 -8.63 0.24
N SER A 32 -0.20 -7.71 1.13
CA SER A 32 -0.13 -6.28 0.84
C SER A 32 1.33 -5.84 0.75
N LEU A 33 1.60 -4.73 0.03
CA LEU A 33 2.96 -4.22 -0.09
C LEU A 33 2.99 -2.72 -0.35
N HIS A 34 4.11 -2.09 0.00
CA HIS A 34 4.44 -0.74 -0.42
C HIS A 34 5.55 -0.78 -1.48
N PRO A 35 5.32 -0.22 -2.68
CA PRO A 35 6.26 -0.30 -3.80
C PRO A 35 7.48 0.63 -3.62
N GLY A 36 7.50 1.44 -2.57
CA GLY A 36 8.49 2.49 -2.34
C GLY A 36 8.05 3.83 -2.90
N ALA A 37 8.78 4.89 -2.56
CA ALA A 37 8.54 6.21 -3.14
C ALA A 37 9.15 6.27 -4.55
N ILE A 38 8.31 6.14 -5.58
CA ILE A 38 8.71 6.10 -6.99
C ILE A 38 8.31 7.41 -7.65
N VAL A 39 9.12 7.91 -8.58
CA VAL A 39 8.70 8.99 -9.49
C VAL A 39 7.66 8.44 -10.46
N THR A 40 6.38 8.55 -10.14
CA THR A 40 5.29 8.28 -11.08
C THR A 40 4.56 9.59 -11.40
N ASN A 41 3.75 9.59 -12.46
CA ASN A 41 3.04 10.78 -12.97
C ASN A 41 1.90 11.27 -12.05
N LEU A 42 1.92 10.91 -10.76
CA LEU A 42 0.86 11.17 -9.78
C LEU A 42 0.67 12.67 -9.51
N PHE A 43 1.69 13.50 -9.78
CA PHE A 43 1.67 14.96 -9.55
C PHE A 43 1.43 15.79 -10.83
N ARG A 44 0.89 15.19 -11.91
CA ARG A 44 0.76 15.85 -13.23
C ARG A 44 -0.11 17.10 -13.24
N CYS A 45 -1.01 17.26 -12.27
CA CYS A 45 -1.99 18.35 -12.26
C CYS A 45 -1.47 19.70 -11.74
N SER A 46 -0.22 19.80 -11.25
CA SER A 46 0.34 21.07 -10.78
C SER A 46 1.75 21.31 -11.32
N SER A 47 1.87 22.26 -12.25
CA SER A 47 3.14 22.61 -12.93
C SER A 47 4.25 23.01 -11.96
N ILE A 48 3.91 23.59 -10.79
CA ILE A 48 4.87 24.01 -9.76
C ILE A 48 5.38 22.81 -8.96
N VAL A 49 4.50 21.87 -8.60
CA VAL A 49 4.86 20.64 -7.88
C VAL A 49 5.66 19.70 -8.79
N SER A 50 5.29 19.61 -10.06
CA SER A 50 6.01 18.83 -11.07
C SER A 50 7.47 19.27 -11.23
N GLY A 51 7.75 20.58 -11.26
CA GLY A 51 9.11 21.12 -11.36
C GLY A 51 9.97 20.82 -10.12
N LEU A 52 9.39 20.92 -8.92
CA LEU A 52 10.09 20.63 -7.66
C LEU A 52 10.34 19.12 -7.48
N VAL A 53 9.35 18.28 -7.82
CA VAL A 53 9.47 16.81 -7.81
C VAL A 53 10.49 16.33 -8.84
N ASN A 54 10.59 16.95 -10.01
CA ASN A 54 11.57 16.55 -11.02
C ASN A 54 13.02 16.92 -10.64
N THR A 55 13.20 17.91 -9.77
CA THR A 55 14.52 18.41 -9.32
C THR A 55 14.99 17.71 -8.04
N VAL A 56 14.13 17.60 -7.04
CA VAL A 56 14.43 16.95 -5.74
C VAL A 56 14.19 15.44 -5.80
N GLY A 57 13.21 15.02 -6.58
CA GLY A 57 12.81 13.63 -6.69
C GLY A 57 13.84 12.74 -7.38
N LYS A 58 14.62 13.23 -8.33
CA LYS A 58 15.72 12.45 -8.95
C LYS A 58 16.78 11.98 -7.96
N LEU A 59 16.91 12.65 -6.81
CA LEU A 59 17.91 12.33 -5.79
C LEU A 59 17.38 11.41 -4.68
N VAL A 60 16.05 11.31 -4.52
CA VAL A 60 15.39 10.64 -3.36
C VAL A 60 14.39 9.56 -3.80
N LEU A 61 13.88 9.62 -5.02
CA LEU A 61 12.85 8.71 -5.51
C LEU A 61 13.47 7.56 -6.31
N LYS A 62 12.91 6.37 -6.08
CA LYS A 62 13.29 5.14 -6.76
C LYS A 62 12.95 5.21 -8.24
N ASN A 63 13.76 4.56 -9.08
CA ASN A 63 13.41 4.34 -10.48
C ASN A 63 12.29 3.29 -10.62
N VAL A 64 11.73 3.15 -11.82
CA VAL A 64 10.59 2.26 -12.08
C VAL A 64 10.90 0.81 -11.68
N GLN A 65 12.12 0.34 -11.96
CA GLN A 65 12.56 -1.02 -11.65
C GLN A 65 12.63 -1.27 -10.15
N GLN A 66 13.22 -0.35 -9.40
CA GLN A 66 13.27 -0.39 -7.93
C GLN A 66 11.88 -0.29 -7.31
N GLY A 67 10.96 0.40 -7.98
CA GLY A 67 9.56 0.51 -7.60
C GLY A 67 8.75 -0.77 -7.78
N ALA A 68 9.00 -1.48 -8.89
CA ALA A 68 8.35 -2.75 -9.18
C ALA A 68 8.95 -3.91 -8.37
N ALA A 69 10.15 -3.74 -7.80
CA ALA A 69 10.92 -4.80 -7.16
C ALA A 69 10.12 -5.54 -6.08
N THR A 70 9.51 -4.82 -5.12
CA THR A 70 8.72 -5.45 -4.05
C THR A 70 7.52 -6.21 -4.61
N THR A 71 6.84 -5.67 -5.62
CA THR A 71 5.72 -6.33 -6.28
C THR A 71 6.14 -7.62 -6.97
N CYS A 72 7.20 -7.57 -7.78
CA CYS A 72 7.73 -8.76 -8.45
C CYS A 72 8.25 -9.80 -7.45
N TYR A 73 8.88 -9.37 -6.37
CA TYR A 73 9.36 -10.25 -5.31
C TYR A 73 8.21 -11.00 -4.65
N VAL A 74 7.17 -10.28 -4.20
CA VAL A 74 6.00 -10.88 -3.53
C VAL A 74 5.22 -11.82 -4.46
N ALA A 75 5.12 -11.48 -5.75
CA ALA A 75 4.35 -12.27 -6.71
C ALA A 75 5.08 -13.52 -7.23
N LEU A 76 6.41 -13.49 -7.35
CA LEU A 76 7.15 -14.49 -8.15
C LEU A 76 8.28 -15.20 -7.40
N HIS A 77 8.78 -14.63 -6.30
CA HIS A 77 10.01 -15.16 -5.71
C HIS A 77 9.77 -16.46 -4.92
N PRO A 78 10.55 -17.53 -5.14
CA PRO A 78 10.33 -18.82 -4.47
C PRO A 78 10.37 -18.75 -2.93
N GLN A 79 11.12 -17.80 -2.36
CA GLN A 79 11.23 -17.64 -0.90
C GLN A 79 9.94 -17.16 -0.23
N VAL A 80 9.00 -16.58 -1.00
CA VAL A 80 7.71 -16.13 -0.48
C VAL A 80 6.55 -17.00 -0.96
N LYS A 81 6.84 -18.12 -1.62
CA LYS A 81 5.81 -19.08 -2.03
C LYS A 81 5.06 -19.58 -0.80
N GLY A 82 3.73 -19.51 -0.84
CA GLY A 82 2.84 -19.91 0.27
C GLY A 82 2.77 -18.91 1.42
N VAL A 83 3.51 -17.78 1.35
CA VAL A 83 3.36 -16.70 2.33
C VAL A 83 2.06 -15.96 2.04
N SER A 84 1.18 -15.84 3.04
CA SER A 84 -0.10 -15.14 2.94
C SER A 84 -0.33 -14.30 4.18
N GLY A 85 -1.14 -13.24 4.06
CA GLY A 85 -1.52 -12.36 5.14
C GLY A 85 -0.40 -11.44 5.64
N GLN A 86 0.65 -11.21 4.85
CA GLN A 86 1.78 -10.38 5.23
C GLN A 86 1.76 -9.02 4.53
N TYR A 87 2.49 -8.07 5.13
CA TYR A 87 2.77 -6.77 4.55
C TYR A 87 4.25 -6.67 4.20
N PHE A 88 4.57 -6.25 2.98
CA PHE A 88 5.94 -6.13 2.49
C PHE A 88 6.35 -4.68 2.21
N SER A 89 7.59 -4.35 2.52
CA SER A 89 8.25 -3.12 2.07
C SER A 89 9.69 -3.45 1.72
N ASP A 90 10.19 -2.89 0.62
CA ASP A 90 11.58 -3.07 0.17
C ASP A 90 12.00 -4.56 0.12
N CYS A 91 11.15 -5.41 -0.47
CA CYS A 91 11.33 -6.87 -0.56
C CYS A 91 11.44 -7.62 0.79
N ASN A 92 11.02 -7.02 1.90
CA ASN A 92 11.05 -7.63 3.23
C ASN A 92 9.67 -7.58 3.90
N ILE A 93 9.39 -8.53 4.80
CA ILE A 93 8.21 -8.45 5.67
C ILE A 93 8.39 -7.24 6.58
N ALA A 94 7.43 -6.33 6.57
CA ALA A 94 7.45 -5.09 7.32
C ALA A 94 6.32 -5.07 8.35
N LYS A 95 6.47 -4.24 9.39
CA LYS A 95 5.44 -4.09 10.42
C LYS A 95 4.36 -3.12 9.91
N PRO A 96 3.10 -3.57 9.75
CA PRO A 96 2.02 -2.66 9.41
C PRO A 96 1.54 -1.88 10.65
N SER A 97 0.68 -0.88 10.44
CA SER A 97 0.09 -0.07 11.51
C SER A 97 -0.75 -0.92 12.47
N SER A 98 -1.07 -0.38 13.66
CA SER A 98 -1.96 -1.05 14.62
C SER A 98 -3.36 -1.25 14.06
N GLN A 99 -3.90 -0.26 13.36
CA GLN A 99 -5.21 -0.32 12.71
C GLN A 99 -5.27 -1.39 11.62
N ALA A 100 -4.20 -1.56 10.84
CA ALA A 100 -4.11 -2.59 9.82
C ALA A 100 -4.15 -4.03 10.38
N LYS A 101 -3.90 -4.19 11.70
CA LYS A 101 -3.94 -5.47 12.40
C LYS A 101 -5.24 -5.68 13.19
N ASP A 102 -6.18 -4.73 13.14
CA ASP A 102 -7.45 -4.81 13.85
C ASP A 102 -8.46 -5.63 13.04
N PRO A 103 -8.82 -6.85 13.48
CA PRO A 103 -9.75 -7.71 12.76
C PRO A 103 -11.19 -7.18 12.78
N GLU A 104 -11.59 -6.44 13.83
CA GLU A 104 -12.92 -5.85 13.88
C GLU A 104 -13.05 -4.69 12.89
N LEU A 105 -12.01 -3.86 12.79
CA LEU A 105 -11.97 -2.78 11.82
C LEU A 105 -11.99 -3.33 10.38
N ALA A 106 -11.21 -4.38 10.09
CA ALA A 106 -11.21 -5.04 8.80
C ALA A 106 -12.60 -5.57 8.41
N LYS A 107 -13.30 -6.22 9.35
CA LYS A 107 -14.66 -6.71 9.14
C LYS A 107 -15.65 -5.57 8.85
N LYS A 108 -15.63 -4.51 9.66
CA LYS A 108 -16.49 -3.33 9.46
C LYS A 108 -16.25 -2.68 8.09
N LEU A 109 -14.98 -2.56 7.68
CA LEU A 109 -14.61 -2.00 6.38
C LEU A 109 -15.11 -2.86 5.22
N TRP A 110 -15.02 -4.19 5.34
CA TRP A 110 -15.54 -5.13 4.33
C TRP A 110 -17.05 -5.02 4.18
N GLU A 111 -17.80 -5.09 5.28
CA GLU A 111 -19.26 -4.99 5.27
C GLU A 111 -19.75 -3.66 4.70
N PHE A 112 -19.10 -2.56 5.10
CA PHE A 112 -19.38 -1.23 4.58
C PHE A 112 -19.14 -1.15 3.06
N SER A 113 -17.98 -1.61 2.60
CA SER A 113 -17.63 -1.62 1.17
C SER A 113 -18.61 -2.45 0.34
N MET A 114 -19.00 -3.62 0.83
CA MET A 114 -20.00 -4.49 0.19
C MET A 114 -21.40 -3.87 0.12
N ASN A 115 -21.73 -2.92 0.99
CA ASN A 115 -22.99 -2.19 0.91
C ASN A 115 -22.94 -0.98 -0.03
N LEU A 116 -21.74 -0.47 -0.36
CA LEU A 116 -21.58 0.63 -1.32
C LEU A 116 -21.63 0.19 -2.78
N VAL A 117 -21.24 -1.06 -3.06
CA VAL A 117 -21.12 -1.59 -4.44
C VAL A 117 -22.32 -2.46 -4.87
N LYS A 118 -23.36 -2.56 -4.03
CA LYS A 118 -24.66 -3.15 -4.39
C LYS A 118 -25.52 -2.13 -5.12
#